data_AF-A0A2K1Q0U2-F1
#
_entry.id   AF-A0A2K1Q0U2-F1
#
_cell.length_a   1.000
_cell.length_b   1.000
_cell.length_c   1.000
_cell.angle_alpha   90.00
_cell.angle_beta   90.00
_cell.angle_gamma   90.00
#
_symmetry.space_group_name_H-M   'P 1'
#
loop_
_entity.id
_entity.type
_entity.pdbx_description
1 polymer ?
#
loop_
_entity_poly.entity_id
_entity_poly.type
_entity_poly.pdbx_seq_one_letter_code
_entity_poly.pdbx_strand_id
1 'polypeptide(L)' 'MSTWHWIIVLIVVLLVFGTKRLTSGARDVGKAINEFKKGMHTDDDEKKPQQSLSDDSQRNDGAAAQPSKQDDQAPR' A
#
# COMPACT_ATOMS: atom_id res chain seq x y z
N MET A 1 4.71 -6.53 36.79
CA MET A 1 5.70 -7.20 35.91
C MET A 1 5.31 -6.96 34.46
N SER A 2 5.55 -5.74 33.97
CA SER A 2 6.66 -5.41 33.07
C SER A 2 6.27 -5.55 31.60
N THR A 3 5.30 -4.72 31.20
CA THR A 3 4.89 -4.41 29.81
C THR A 3 6.08 -4.09 28.90
N TRP A 4 7.24 -3.77 29.46
CA TRP A 4 8.50 -3.51 28.77
C TRP A 4 9.02 -4.73 27.96
N HIS A 5 8.74 -5.96 28.39
CA HIS A 5 9.17 -7.15 27.66
C HIS A 5 8.52 -7.25 26.27
N TRP A 6 7.25 -6.84 26.14
CA TRP A 6 6.54 -6.89 24.87
C TRP A 6 7.16 -5.95 23.82
N ILE A 7 7.69 -4.79 24.24
CA ILE A 7 8.41 -3.86 23.34
C ILE A 7 9.72 -4.49 22.83
N ILE A 8 10.46 -5.15 23.73
CA ILE A 8 11.73 -5.81 23.38
C ILE A 8 11.50 -6.95 22.39
N VAL A 9 10.45 -7.74 22.60
CA VAL A 9 10.06 -8.82 21.67
C VAL A 9 9.70 -8.27 20.29
N LEU A 10 8.94 -7.17 20.24
CA LEU A 10 8.54 -6.54 18.97
C LEU A 10 9.77 -6.10 18.15
N ILE A 11 10.76 -5.49 18.80
CA ILE A 11 12.02 -5.08 18.17
C ILE A 11 12.79 -6.29 17.63
N VAL A 12 12.90 -7.38 18.41
CA VAL A 12 13.61 -8.59 17.97
C VAL A 12 12.93 -9.22 16.75
N VAL A 13 11.60 -9.30 16.74
CA VAL A 13 10.84 -9.84 15.60
C VAL A 13 11.05 -8.98 14.34
N LEU A 14 11.00 -7.65 14.48
CA LEU A 14 11.31 -6.72 13.38
C LEU A 14 12.72 -6.89 12.81
N LEU A 15 13.71 -7.17 13.66
CA LEU A 15 15.10 -7.38 13.23
C LEU A 15 15.28 -8.72 12.50
N VAL A 16 14.64 -9.79 12.98
CA VAL A 16 14.71 -11.13 12.37
C VAL A 16 13.94 -11.19 11.04
N PHE A 17 12.74 -10.61 11.00
CA PHE A 17 11.90 -10.61 9.80
C PHE A 17 12.28 -9.48 8.82
N GLY A 18 12.92 -8.41 9.31
CA GLY A 18 13.21 -7.19 8.57
C GLY A 18 11.98 -6.32 8.31
N THR A 19 12.18 -5.01 8.19
CA THR A 19 11.10 -4.04 7.92
C THR A 19 10.43 -4.25 6.56
N LYS A 20 11.15 -4.80 5.58
CA LYS A 20 10.65 -5.03 4.22
C LYS A 20 9.57 -6.11 4.13
N ARG A 21 9.67 -7.18 4.94
CA ARG A 21 8.66 -8.25 4.99
C ARG A 21 7.44 -7.84 5.80
N LEU A 22 7.66 -7.12 6.90
CA LEU A 22 6.57 -6.61 7.73
C LEU A 22 5.72 -5.59 6.96
N THR A 23 6.30 -4.62 6.26
CA THR A 23 5.52 -3.61 5.52
C THR A 23 4.68 -4.19 4.39
N SER A 24 5.21 -5.15 3.62
CA SER A 24 4.46 -5.75 2.51
C SER A 24 3.26 -6.55 3.01
N GLY A 25 3.44 -7.45 3.99
CA GLY A 25 2.33 -8.25 4.53
C GLY A 25 1.40 -7.46 5.44
N ALA A 26 1.93 -6.51 6.22
CA ALA A 26 1.12 -5.65 7.08
C ALA A 26 0.26 -4.66 6.28
N ARG A 27 0.63 -4.30 5.04
CA ARG A 27 -0.22 -3.47 4.18
C ARG A 27 -1.47 -4.23 3.73
N ASP A 28 -1.34 -5.50 3.40
CA ASP A 28 -2.48 -6.34 2.98
C ASP A 28 -3.38 -6.70 4.18
N VAL A 29 -2.76 -7.10 5.29
CA VAL A 29 -3.48 -7.38 6.56
C VAL A 29 -4.11 -6.11 7.13
N GLY A 30 -3.40 -4.98 7.06
CA GLY A 30 -3.88 -3.68 7.53
C GLY A 30 -5.07 -3.16 6.73
N LYS A 31 -5.08 -3.37 5.41
CA LYS A 31 -6.25 -3.08 4.57
C LYS A 31 -7.46 -3.91 4.99
N ALA A 32 -7.32 -5.23 5.15
CA ALA A 32 -8.42 -6.10 5.56
C ALA A 32 -9.02 -5.69 6.93
N ILE A 33 -8.15 -5.37 7.90
CA ILE A 33 -8.59 -4.93 9.23
C ILE A 33 -9.22 -3.51 9.17
N ASN A 34 -8.72 -2.62 8.31
CA ASN A 34 -9.28 -1.28 8.14
C ASN A 34 -10.67 -1.33 7.51
N GLU A 35 -10.88 -2.17 6.48
CA GLU A 35 -12.21 -2.38 5.88
C GLU A 35 -13.18 -3.04 6.87
N PHE A 36 -12.71 -4.01 7.68
CA PHE A 36 -13.52 -4.61 8.75
C PHE A 36 -13.93 -3.56 9.81
N LYS A 37 -12.99 -2.72 10.26
CA LYS A 37 -13.28 -1.62 11.18
C LYS A 37 -14.26 -0.61 10.58
N LYS A 38 -14.08 -0.27 9.30
CA LYS A 38 -14.92 0.67 8.59
C LYS A 38 -16.34 0.14 8.40
N GLY A 39 -16.49 -1.15 8.07
CA GLY A 39 -17.79 -1.83 8.03
C GLY A 39 -18.49 -1.79 9.38
N MET A 40 -17.79 -2.14 10.47
CA MET A 40 -18.36 -2.09 11.82
C MET A 40 -18.72 -0.68 12.29
N HIS A 41 -18.01 0.37 11.85
CA HIS A 41 -18.38 1.77 12.18
C HIS A 41 -19.46 2.32 11.24
N THR A 42 -19.67 1.71 10.07
CA THR A 42 -20.71 2.11 9.12
C THR A 42 -22.11 1.74 9.62
N ASP A 43 -22.24 0.70 10.44
CA ASP A 43 -23.51 0.36 11.10
C ASP A 43 -23.96 1.41 12.14
N ASP A 44 -23.04 2.23 12.68
CA ASP A 44 -23.32 3.26 13.69
C ASP A 44 -23.31 4.71 13.14
N ASP A 45 -22.53 5.04 12.11
CA ASP A 45 -22.38 6.42 11.63
C ASP A 45 -22.24 6.49 10.09
N GLU A 46 -23.37 6.73 9.42
CA GLU A 46 -23.45 6.86 7.96
C GLU A 46 -22.76 8.15 7.49
N LYS A 47 -21.55 8.01 6.92
CA LYS A 47 -20.85 8.84 5.89
C LYS A 47 -19.41 9.24 6.26
N LYS A 48 -18.43 8.46 5.80
CA LYS A 48 -17.21 9.06 5.21
C LYS A 48 -16.43 8.09 4.30
N PRO A 49 -16.29 8.36 2.99
CA PRO A 49 -15.38 7.60 2.14
C PRO A 49 -13.94 8.09 2.40
N GLN A 50 -13.30 7.57 3.45
CA GLN A 50 -11.88 7.83 3.66
C GLN A 50 -11.05 6.87 2.81
N GLN A 51 -10.65 7.42 1.66
CA GLN A 51 -9.28 7.50 1.15
C GLN A 51 -8.51 6.17 1.06
N SER A 52 -8.47 5.65 -0.16
CA SER A 52 -7.54 4.63 -0.65
C SER A 52 -6.09 5.11 -0.52
N LEU A 53 -5.45 4.94 0.63
CA LEU A 53 -4.00 5.02 0.73
C LEU A 53 -3.41 3.70 0.22
N SER A 54 -3.31 3.52 -1.11
CA SER A 54 -2.33 2.65 -1.79
C SER A 54 -2.40 2.74 -3.32
N ASP A 55 -2.11 3.90 -3.88
CA ASP A 55 -1.69 4.03 -5.29
C ASP A 55 -0.36 4.78 -5.31
N ASP A 56 0.71 4.14 -4.85
CA ASP A 56 2.06 4.70 -4.92
C ASP A 56 3.11 3.58 -4.98
N SER A 57 2.91 2.65 -5.92
CA SER A 57 3.95 1.68 -6.32
C SER A 57 3.84 1.26 -7.80
N GLN A 58 3.09 2.01 -8.63
CA GLN A 58 3.01 1.74 -10.07
C GLN A 58 3.09 3.03 -10.89
N ARG A 59 4.15 3.82 -10.70
CA ARG A 59 4.57 4.87 -11.65
C ARG A 59 6.09 4.96 -11.74
N ASN A 60 6.78 3.82 -11.75
CA ASN A 60 8.17 3.79 -12.17
C ASN A 60 8.38 2.54 -13.03
N ASP A 61 9.04 2.73 -14.17
CA ASP A 61 9.59 1.69 -15.04
C ASP A 61 8.64 1.04 -16.09
N GLY A 62 8.17 1.80 -17.08
CA GLY A 62 7.63 1.11 -18.27
C GLY A 62 7.00 1.85 -19.45
N ALA A 63 6.97 3.19 -19.53
CA ALA A 63 6.31 3.85 -20.68
C ALA A 63 6.92 5.20 -21.06
N ALA A 64 8.04 5.17 -21.78
CA ALA A 64 8.37 6.12 -22.85
C ALA A 64 9.64 5.69 -23.60
N ALA A 65 9.72 4.42 -24.00
CA ALA A 65 10.51 4.07 -25.18
C ALA A 65 9.71 4.57 -26.40
N GLN A 66 10.37 5.39 -27.20
CA GLN A 66 9.85 6.00 -28.43
C GLN A 66 9.20 4.98 -29.36
N PRO A 67 8.13 5.39 -30.07
CA PRO A 67 8.25 5.39 -31.51
C PRO A 67 7.77 6.71 -32.08
N SER A 68 8.71 7.59 -32.42
CA SER A 68 8.54 8.62 -33.44
C SER A 68 8.31 7.94 -34.79
N LYS A 69 7.09 7.46 -35.02
CA LYS A 69 6.54 7.18 -36.35
C LYS A 69 5.50 8.25 -36.63
N GLN A 70 5.98 9.45 -36.94
CA GLN A 70 5.16 10.52 -37.47
C GLN A 70 5.57 10.70 -38.94
N ASP A 71 4.89 9.89 -39.76
CA ASP A 71 4.37 10.27 -41.07
C ASP A 71 5.36 10.73 -42.15
N ASP A 72 6.04 9.73 -42.70
CA ASP A 72 6.45 9.69 -44.10
C ASP A 72 5.20 9.39 -44.97
N GLN A 73 4.41 10.41 -45.30
CA GLN A 73 3.38 10.30 -46.35
C GLN A 73 3.04 11.66 -46.98
N ALA A 74 3.88 12.10 -47.92
CA ALA A 74 3.42 12.89 -49.06
C ALA A 74 2.42 12.03 -49.86
N PRO A 75 1.31 12.54 -50.45
CA PRO A 75 1.44 13.23 -51.75
C PRO A 75 0.32 14.23 -52.14
N ARG A 76 0.59 14.96 -53.24
CA ARG A 76 -0.29 15.78 -54.10
C ARG A 76 -0.33 17.28 -53.78
#